data_AF-A0A6L6JKG8-F1
#
_entry.id   AF-A0A6L6JKG8-F1
#
_cell.length_a   1.000
_cell.length_b   1.000
_cell.length_c   1.000
_cell.angle_alpha   90.00
_cell.angle_beta   90.00
_cell.angle_gamma   90.00
#
_symmetry.space_group_name_H-M   'P 1'
#
loop_
_entity.id
_entity.type
_entity.pdbx_description
1 polymer ?
#
loop_
_entity_poly.entity_id
_entity_poly.type
_entity_poly.pdbx_seq_one_letter_code
_entity_poly.pdbx_strand_id
1 'polypeptide(L)'
;MVMLTELAGASFLVAGFLILFKLLNLMEQARDTLTASRLSLFEISRRDIDDEEKEKNLRAHSLNLLKAIAALMLGSIMAAGLPLVILWGLDIVDLISLEATLRTASSWPFLLVATIVTLGVFWRSFQRQRGHHNEATAFENRYSGSTRILHNLAFASVPVQLALADLEDAVYLKHTDADADQDPVFITSLPRAGTTLLLELCFATGEFATHSYRYMPFVFTPVLWQRLTKRMQTTGEYRERAHGDGMLVNEDSPEAFEEMLWMAHWDRPYDKHRISPWQLSEHPDFLKFFRNHMRKVVYLSHIQTRTTARRYVSKNNLNIARIDWLLSQLPTAKIVIPFRHPLHHAESLLRQHLRFLAIHESDPFARHYMAAIGHFDFGANLRPVNFDNWLDDKALPPATDINFWIAYWIAAYRHLLAKPDANIIFVDYDALCREPQQTLCQLAGFLQLTEPERLIGQHDRLQIKSQRSHFDSTIQSHYSEQAHELHEQLKARSRLNITETGRVTN
;
A
#
# COMPACT_ATOMS: atom_id res chain seq x y z
N MET A 1 44.36 -12.57 -39.09
CA MET A 1 43.81 -11.21 -39.30
C MET A 1 42.30 -11.24 -39.50
N VAL A 2 41.77 -12.03 -40.43
CA VAL A 2 40.33 -12.10 -40.79
C VAL A 2 39.38 -12.33 -39.59
N MET A 3 39.65 -13.32 -38.73
CA MET A 3 38.82 -13.52 -37.51
C MET A 3 38.86 -12.34 -36.52
N LEU A 4 39.98 -11.59 -36.48
CA LEU A 4 40.15 -10.50 -35.53
C LEU A 4 39.38 -9.24 -35.99
N THR A 5 39.35 -9.01 -37.30
CA THR A 5 38.59 -7.91 -37.92
C THR A 5 37.08 -8.15 -37.86
N GLU A 6 36.63 -9.40 -38.03
CA GLU A 6 35.22 -9.79 -37.86
C GLU A 6 34.75 -9.65 -36.41
N LEU A 7 35.56 -10.08 -35.44
CA LEU A 7 35.25 -9.94 -34.02
C LEU A 7 35.25 -8.47 -33.59
N ALA A 8 36.15 -7.65 -34.14
CA ALA A 8 36.18 -6.21 -33.90
C ALA A 8 34.94 -5.52 -34.46
N GLY A 9 34.51 -5.88 -35.68
CA GLY A 9 33.27 -5.40 -36.28
C GLY A 9 32.03 -5.79 -35.47
N ALA A 10 31.95 -7.05 -35.01
CA ALA A 10 30.83 -7.52 -34.21
C ALA A 10 30.78 -6.85 -32.83
N SER A 11 31.93 -6.66 -32.20
CA SER A 11 32.04 -5.92 -30.93
C SER A 11 31.69 -4.45 -31.10
N PHE A 12 32.07 -3.84 -32.23
CA PHE A 12 31.72 -2.46 -32.58
C PHE A 12 30.20 -2.29 -32.76
N LEU A 13 29.50 -3.24 -33.37
CA LEU A 13 28.02 -3.22 -33.46
C LEU A 13 27.37 -3.17 -32.08
N VAL A 14 27.77 -4.07 -31.18
CA VAL A 14 27.19 -4.17 -29.84
C VAL A 14 27.54 -2.93 -29.00
N ALA A 15 28.81 -2.53 -28.98
CA ALA A 15 29.25 -1.36 -28.23
C ALA A 15 28.65 -0.06 -28.78
N GLY A 16 28.61 0.10 -30.11
CA GLY A 16 28.01 1.24 -30.79
C GLY A 16 26.52 1.36 -30.49
N PHE A 17 25.78 0.24 -30.55
CA PHE A 17 24.38 0.20 -30.15
C PHE A 17 24.21 0.62 -28.67
N LEU A 18 24.96 0.05 -27.74
CA LEU A 18 24.84 0.37 -26.31
C LEU A 18 25.20 1.85 -26.00
N ILE A 19 26.21 2.39 -26.67
CA ILE A 19 26.62 3.80 -26.53
C ILE A 19 25.54 4.72 -27.07
N LEU A 20 25.02 4.46 -28.29
CA LEU A 20 23.96 5.28 -28.88
C LEU A 20 22.65 5.16 -28.11
N PHE A 21 22.30 3.94 -27.65
CA PHE A 21 21.14 3.71 -26.79
C PHE A 21 21.19 4.56 -25.51
N LYS A 22 22.39 4.72 -24.94
CA LYS A 22 22.62 5.59 -23.78
C LYS A 22 22.65 7.08 -24.16
N LEU A 23 23.38 7.48 -25.19
CA LEU A 23 23.51 8.90 -25.61
C LEU A 23 22.18 9.50 -26.06
N LEU A 24 21.34 8.71 -26.72
CA LEU A 24 20.00 9.12 -27.14
C LEU A 24 18.97 9.03 -26.01
N ASN A 25 19.39 8.66 -24.79
CA ASN A 25 18.54 8.49 -23.62
C ASN A 25 17.28 7.66 -23.89
N LEU A 26 17.38 6.61 -24.72
CA LEU A 26 16.20 5.84 -25.17
C LEU A 26 15.44 5.19 -24.01
N MET A 27 16.14 4.85 -22.93
CA MET A 27 15.52 4.34 -21.70
C MET A 27 14.66 5.40 -20.99
N GLU A 28 15.12 6.65 -20.95
CA GLU A 28 14.38 7.77 -20.34
C GLU A 28 13.20 8.17 -21.22
N GLN A 29 13.42 8.29 -22.53
CA GLN A 29 12.34 8.53 -23.49
C GLN A 29 11.26 7.45 -23.47
N ALA A 30 11.64 6.17 -23.32
CA ALA A 30 10.66 5.08 -23.17
C ALA A 30 9.83 5.24 -21.89
N ARG A 31 10.46 5.64 -20.78
CA ARG A 31 9.76 5.92 -19.51
C ARG A 31 8.86 7.14 -19.60
N ASP A 32 9.31 8.20 -20.26
CA ASP A 32 8.54 9.42 -20.47
C ASP A 32 7.35 9.17 -21.39
N THR A 33 7.52 8.35 -22.43
CA THR A 33 6.43 7.91 -23.31
C THR A 33 5.37 7.10 -22.54
N LEU A 34 5.80 6.19 -21.67
CA LEU A 34 4.90 5.45 -20.78
C LEU A 34 4.18 6.38 -19.80
N THR A 35 4.86 7.41 -19.30
CA THR A 35 4.29 8.40 -18.38
C THR A 35 3.30 9.33 -19.09
N ALA A 36 3.61 9.80 -20.30
CA ALA A 36 2.72 10.58 -21.14
C ALA A 36 1.48 9.78 -21.57
N SER A 37 1.64 8.49 -21.88
CA SER A 37 0.52 7.57 -22.13
C SER A 37 -0.39 7.44 -20.91
N ARG A 38 0.18 7.37 -19.70
CA ARG A 38 -0.60 7.36 -18.44
C ARG A 38 -1.37 8.65 -18.20
N LEU A 39 -0.75 9.81 -18.45
CA LEU A 39 -1.41 11.12 -18.34
C LEU A 39 -2.56 11.26 -19.35
N SER A 40 -2.37 10.74 -20.57
CA SER A 40 -3.42 10.73 -21.60
C SER A 40 -4.63 9.89 -21.19
N LEU A 41 -4.40 8.71 -20.57
CA LEU A 41 -5.44 7.84 -20.03
C LEU A 41 -6.10 8.42 -18.77
N PHE A 42 -5.34 9.18 -17.97
CA PHE A 42 -5.82 9.87 -16.79
C PHE A 42 -6.80 10.99 -17.16
N GLU A 43 -6.52 11.79 -18.20
CA GLU A 43 -7.44 12.85 -18.65
C GLU A 43 -8.74 12.32 -19.27
N ILE A 44 -8.76 11.10 -19.81
CA ILE A 44 -10.00 10.42 -20.21
C ILE A 44 -10.85 10.06 -18.98
N SER A 45 -10.22 9.76 -17.84
CA SER A 45 -10.92 9.39 -16.60
C SER A 45 -11.35 10.58 -15.74
N ARG A 46 -10.78 11.78 -15.99
CA ARG A 46 -11.13 13.01 -15.27
C ARG A 46 -12.53 13.46 -15.64
N ARG A 47 -13.33 13.77 -14.61
CA ARG A 47 -14.73 14.20 -14.75
C ARG A 47 -14.97 15.64 -14.27
N ASP A 48 -13.91 16.34 -13.89
CA ASP A 48 -13.91 17.70 -13.32
C ASP A 48 -13.72 18.83 -14.35
N ILE A 49 -13.54 18.49 -15.63
CA ILE A 49 -13.29 19.41 -16.75
C ILE A 49 -14.41 19.29 -17.80
N ASP A 50 -14.73 20.38 -18.47
CA ASP A 50 -15.72 20.42 -19.55
C ASP A 50 -15.23 19.60 -20.77
N ASP A 51 -16.15 19.06 -21.56
CA ASP A 51 -15.83 18.13 -22.64
C ASP A 51 -14.99 18.79 -23.75
N GLU A 52 -15.15 20.10 -23.97
CA GLU A 52 -14.33 20.88 -24.92
C GLU A 52 -12.88 21.06 -24.42
N GLU A 53 -12.69 21.22 -23.10
CA GLU A 53 -11.37 21.33 -22.48
C GLU A 53 -10.68 19.96 -22.40
N LYS A 54 -11.44 18.88 -22.18
CA LYS A 54 -10.94 17.51 -22.32
C LYS A 54 -10.47 17.23 -23.74
N GLU A 55 -11.24 17.60 -24.76
CA GLU A 55 -10.85 17.35 -26.16
C GLU A 55 -9.53 18.07 -26.49
N LYS A 56 -9.38 19.32 -26.05
CA LYS A 56 -8.15 20.10 -26.24
C LYS A 56 -6.95 19.47 -25.53
N ASN A 57 -7.11 19.03 -24.28
CA ASN A 57 -6.06 18.38 -23.51
C ASN A 57 -5.70 17.01 -24.11
N LEU A 58 -6.69 16.21 -24.50
CA LEU A 58 -6.48 14.92 -25.17
C LEU A 58 -5.73 15.08 -26.50
N ARG A 59 -6.04 16.13 -27.27
CA ARG A 59 -5.34 16.43 -28.52
C ARG A 59 -3.88 16.82 -28.27
N ALA A 60 -3.61 17.62 -27.24
CA ALA A 60 -2.26 18.00 -26.83
C ALA A 60 -1.44 16.78 -26.33
N HIS A 61 -2.05 15.94 -25.50
CA HIS A 61 -1.45 14.70 -25.00
C HIS A 61 -1.18 13.68 -26.12
N SER A 62 -2.13 13.51 -27.05
CA SER A 62 -1.98 12.68 -28.25
C SER A 62 -0.81 13.13 -29.12
N LEU A 63 -0.68 14.45 -29.38
CA LEU A 63 0.45 14.99 -30.14
C LEU A 63 1.79 14.79 -29.42
N ASN A 64 1.83 14.95 -28.10
CA ASN A 64 3.04 14.72 -27.31
C ASN A 64 3.42 13.23 -27.28
N LEU A 65 2.44 12.33 -27.16
CA LEU A 65 2.64 10.89 -27.24
C LEU A 65 3.15 10.48 -28.63
N LEU A 66 2.57 11.03 -29.70
CA LEU A 66 3.00 10.77 -31.07
C LEU A 66 4.46 11.23 -31.28
N LYS A 67 4.83 12.42 -30.77
CA LYS A 67 6.21 12.92 -30.81
C LYS A 67 7.17 12.01 -30.04
N ALA A 68 6.76 11.55 -28.85
CA ALA A 68 7.59 10.68 -28.01
C ALA A 68 7.79 9.29 -28.66
N ILE A 69 6.74 8.71 -29.23
CA ILE A 69 6.81 7.45 -30.00
C ILE A 69 7.70 7.64 -31.24
N ALA A 70 7.55 8.74 -31.97
CA ALA A 70 8.38 9.03 -33.13
C ALA A 70 9.86 9.22 -32.76
N ALA A 71 10.14 9.92 -31.65
CA ALA A 71 11.50 10.10 -31.13
C ALA A 71 12.11 8.76 -30.70
N LEU A 72 11.35 7.91 -30.00
CA LEU A 72 11.79 6.58 -29.59
C LEU A 72 12.06 5.68 -30.80
N MET A 73 11.17 5.69 -31.81
CA MET A 73 11.38 4.94 -33.05
C MET A 73 12.61 5.43 -33.80
N LEU A 74 12.73 6.74 -34.05
CA LEU A 74 13.85 7.31 -34.78
C LEU A 74 15.17 7.08 -34.04
N GLY A 75 15.16 7.27 -32.71
CA GLY A 75 16.31 6.99 -31.86
C GLY A 75 16.73 5.53 -31.87
N SER A 76 15.77 4.60 -31.87
CA SER A 76 16.05 3.16 -31.99
C SER A 76 16.60 2.79 -33.37
N ILE A 77 16.04 3.37 -34.43
CA ILE A 77 16.54 3.21 -35.81
C ILE A 77 17.97 3.75 -35.92
N MET A 78 18.28 4.91 -35.34
CA MET A 78 19.64 5.46 -35.34
C MET A 78 20.61 4.60 -34.52
N ALA A 79 20.20 4.15 -33.33
CA ALA A 79 21.05 3.33 -32.46
C ALA A 79 21.43 1.99 -33.10
N ALA A 80 20.50 1.36 -33.83
CA ALA A 80 20.77 0.12 -34.56
C ALA A 80 21.43 0.36 -35.92
N GLY A 81 21.00 1.40 -36.65
CA GLY A 81 21.37 1.65 -38.04
C GLY A 81 22.71 2.34 -38.22
N LEU A 82 23.07 3.29 -37.35
CA LEU A 82 24.32 4.06 -37.52
C LEU A 82 25.58 3.16 -37.44
N PRO A 83 25.69 2.21 -36.49
CA PRO A 83 26.80 1.26 -36.48
C PRO A 83 26.86 0.39 -37.75
N LEU A 84 25.70 0.00 -38.29
CA LEU A 84 25.62 -0.77 -39.53
C LEU A 84 26.07 0.04 -40.75
N VAL A 85 25.66 1.31 -40.85
CA VAL A 85 26.07 2.22 -41.94
C VAL A 85 27.58 2.46 -41.92
N ILE A 86 28.16 2.61 -40.73
CA ILE A 86 29.62 2.75 -40.57
C ILE A 86 30.34 1.49 -41.05
N LEU A 87 29.87 0.30 -40.66
CA LEU A 87 30.47 -0.95 -41.12
C LEU A 87 30.29 -1.17 -42.62
N TRP A 88 29.15 -0.80 -43.19
CA TRP A 88 28.93 -0.84 -44.63
C TRP A 88 29.90 0.11 -45.38
N GLY A 89 30.18 1.29 -44.83
CA GLY A 89 31.20 2.18 -45.37
C GLY A 89 32.62 1.59 -45.33
N LEU A 90 32.94 0.81 -44.30
CA LEU A 90 34.22 0.10 -44.18
C LEU A 90 34.33 -1.10 -45.12
N ASP A 91 33.20 -1.74 -45.45
CA ASP A 91 33.09 -2.81 -46.44
C ASP A 91 33.38 -2.30 -47.86
N ILE A 92 32.90 -1.10 -48.21
CA ILE A 92 33.19 -0.46 -49.51
C ILE A 92 34.69 -0.21 -49.73
N VAL A 93 35.45 0.01 -48.66
CA VAL A 93 36.90 0.29 -48.71
C VAL A 93 37.73 -0.99 -48.46
N ASP A 94 37.10 -2.16 -48.50
CA ASP A 94 37.71 -3.48 -48.26
C ASP A 94 38.46 -3.60 -46.91
N LEU A 95 38.06 -2.80 -45.91
CA LEU A 95 38.66 -2.83 -44.57
C LEU A 95 38.05 -3.92 -43.69
N ILE A 96 36.73 -4.15 -43.80
CA ILE A 96 35.96 -5.13 -43.02
C ILE A 96 34.83 -5.70 -43.87
N SER A 97 34.66 -7.03 -43.91
CA SER A 97 33.48 -7.63 -44.55
C SER A 97 32.22 -7.49 -43.68
N LEU A 98 31.20 -6.82 -44.20
CA LEU A 98 29.92 -6.65 -43.50
C LEU A 98 29.21 -8.01 -43.30
N GLU A 99 29.19 -8.85 -44.34
CA GLU A 99 28.56 -10.17 -44.28
C GLU A 99 29.20 -11.07 -43.22
N ALA A 100 30.54 -11.12 -43.19
CA ALA A 100 31.27 -11.91 -42.20
C ALA A 100 31.10 -11.36 -40.78
N THR A 101 31.03 -10.04 -40.64
CA THR A 101 30.76 -9.38 -39.36
C THR A 101 29.36 -9.70 -38.83
N LEU A 102 28.33 -9.64 -39.68
CA LEU A 102 26.96 -9.98 -39.30
C LEU A 102 26.81 -11.46 -38.94
N ARG A 103 27.49 -12.35 -39.67
CA ARG A 103 27.53 -13.78 -39.36
C ARG A 103 28.16 -14.04 -37.98
N THR A 104 29.24 -13.33 -37.65
CA THR A 104 29.90 -13.43 -36.34
C THR A 104 29.02 -12.86 -35.23
N ALA A 105 28.42 -11.69 -35.44
CA ALA A 105 27.53 -11.04 -34.49
C ALA A 105 26.27 -11.87 -34.19
N SER A 106 25.78 -12.63 -35.17
CA SER A 106 24.60 -13.51 -35.06
C SER A 106 24.95 -14.92 -34.57
N SER A 107 26.23 -15.22 -34.35
CA SER A 107 26.66 -16.54 -33.87
C SER A 107 26.34 -16.73 -32.39
N TRP A 108 25.88 -17.91 -32.01
CA TRP A 108 25.55 -18.22 -30.62
C TRP A 108 26.73 -18.04 -29.64
N PRO A 109 28.00 -18.39 -29.98
CA PRO A 109 29.14 -18.12 -29.11
C PRO A 109 29.35 -16.63 -28.82
N PHE A 110 29.23 -15.78 -29.84
CA PHE A 110 29.38 -14.33 -29.68
C PHE A 110 28.24 -13.75 -28.84
N LEU A 111 26.99 -14.14 -29.13
CA LEU A 111 25.81 -13.68 -28.38
C LEU A 111 25.92 -14.05 -26.89
N LEU A 112 26.39 -15.25 -26.58
CA LEU A 112 26.58 -15.71 -25.20
C LEU A 112 27.64 -14.87 -24.47
N VAL A 113 28.81 -14.66 -25.08
CA VAL A 113 29.90 -13.87 -24.49
C VAL A 113 29.49 -12.40 -24.35
N ALA A 114 28.92 -11.81 -25.38
CA ALA A 114 28.44 -10.42 -25.36
C ALA A 114 27.40 -10.22 -24.24
N THR A 115 26.46 -11.15 -24.09
CA THR A 115 25.44 -11.09 -23.03
C THR A 115 26.07 -11.14 -21.64
N ILE A 116 27.03 -12.06 -21.39
CA ILE A 116 27.73 -12.17 -20.10
C ILE A 116 28.51 -10.88 -19.79
N VAL A 117 29.21 -10.32 -20.79
CA VAL A 117 29.98 -9.08 -20.61
C VAL A 117 29.06 -7.90 -20.32
N THR A 118 27.97 -7.74 -21.06
CA THR A 118 26.98 -6.67 -20.82
C THR A 118 26.34 -6.81 -19.44
N LEU A 119 25.97 -8.02 -19.02
CA LEU A 119 25.44 -8.30 -17.68
C LEU A 119 26.48 -8.01 -16.58
N GLY A 120 27.75 -8.37 -16.78
CA GLY A 120 28.83 -8.11 -15.83
C GLY A 120 29.11 -6.61 -15.66
N VAL A 121 29.10 -5.84 -16.75
CA VAL A 121 29.21 -4.36 -16.71
C VAL A 121 28.01 -3.75 -15.97
N PHE A 122 26.81 -4.25 -16.24
CA PHE A 122 25.58 -3.81 -15.56
C PHE A 122 25.61 -4.13 -14.06
N TRP A 123 26.06 -5.34 -13.69
CA TRP A 123 26.18 -5.79 -12.30
C TRP A 123 27.21 -4.99 -11.50
N ARG A 124 28.36 -4.64 -12.12
CA ARG A 124 29.39 -3.80 -11.50
C ARG A 124 28.92 -2.35 -11.30
N SER A 125 28.09 -1.83 -12.21
CA SER A 125 27.42 -0.53 -12.02
C SER A 125 26.43 -0.57 -10.86
N PHE A 126 25.76 -1.71 -10.65
CA PHE A 126 24.81 -1.91 -9.56
C PHE A 126 25.49 -2.07 -8.18
N GLN A 127 26.63 -2.77 -8.12
CA GLN A 127 27.40 -2.94 -6.89
C GLN A 127 28.02 -1.64 -6.35
N ARG A 128 28.32 -0.67 -7.22
CA ARG A 128 28.82 0.65 -6.80
C ARG A 128 27.82 1.50 -6.01
N GLN A 129 26.53 1.16 -6.04
CA GLN A 129 25.50 1.82 -5.22
C GLN A 129 25.30 1.16 -3.84
N ARG A 130 26.02 0.09 -3.51
CA ARG A 130 25.81 -0.76 -2.32
C ARG A 130 26.74 -0.47 -1.14
N GLY A 131 27.45 0.66 -1.14
CA GLY A 131 28.42 1.00 -0.10
C GLY A 131 27.80 1.76 1.09
N HIS A 132 27.10 1.06 1.98
CA HIS A 132 27.02 1.28 3.43
C HIS A 132 25.98 0.29 4.00
N HIS A 133 26.43 -0.71 4.76
CA HIS A 133 25.58 -1.78 5.29
C HIS A 133 25.71 -1.84 6.81
N ASN A 134 24.61 -1.59 7.51
CA ASN A 134 24.23 -2.26 8.75
C ASN A 134 22.72 -2.08 9.04
N GLU A 135 22.12 -3.14 9.61
CA GLU A 135 20.79 -3.29 10.23
C GLU A 135 19.48 -2.94 9.47
N ALA A 136 19.50 -2.27 8.32
CA ALA A 136 18.28 -1.93 7.55
C ALA A 136 17.72 -3.05 6.63
N THR A 137 18.22 -4.29 6.72
CA THR A 137 18.05 -5.35 5.71
C THR A 137 16.72 -6.10 5.74
N ALA A 138 15.77 -5.75 6.62
CA ALA A 138 14.50 -6.47 6.71
C ALA A 138 13.59 -6.24 5.47
N PHE A 139 13.59 -5.05 4.89
CA PHE A 139 12.75 -4.73 3.73
C PHE A 139 13.43 -5.08 2.39
N GLU A 140 14.74 -4.89 2.27
CA GLU A 140 15.51 -5.27 1.07
C GLU A 140 15.47 -6.77 0.78
N ASN A 141 15.50 -7.61 1.82
CA ASN A 141 15.38 -9.07 1.67
C ASN A 141 13.94 -9.53 1.35
N ARG A 142 12.91 -8.69 1.56
CA ARG A 142 11.50 -9.08 1.37
C ARG A 142 11.07 -9.05 -0.11
N TYR A 143 11.65 -8.16 -0.91
CA TYR A 143 11.26 -7.96 -2.31
C TYR A 143 12.47 -8.02 -3.24
N SER A 144 12.61 -9.13 -3.98
CA SER A 144 13.60 -9.27 -5.04
C SER A 144 13.41 -8.22 -6.15
N GLY A 145 14.45 -7.95 -6.95
CA GLY A 145 14.40 -6.91 -7.98
C GLY A 145 13.24 -7.06 -9.00
N SER A 146 12.90 -8.29 -9.38
CA SER A 146 11.74 -8.58 -10.23
C SER A 146 10.41 -8.29 -9.52
N THR A 147 10.33 -8.56 -8.23
CA THR A 147 9.14 -8.26 -7.41
C THR A 147 8.94 -6.75 -7.31
N ARG A 148 10.01 -5.97 -7.11
CA ARG A 148 9.93 -4.49 -7.09
C ARG A 148 9.40 -3.92 -8.40
N ILE A 149 9.82 -4.46 -9.54
CA ILE A 149 9.32 -4.06 -10.87
C ILE A 149 7.82 -4.35 -11.00
N LEU A 150 7.37 -5.52 -10.57
CA LEU A 150 5.96 -5.89 -10.61
C LEU A 150 5.11 -4.96 -9.74
N HIS A 151 5.57 -4.62 -8.54
CA HIS A 151 4.90 -3.65 -7.66
C HIS A 151 4.84 -2.26 -8.30
N ASN A 152 5.95 -1.77 -8.84
CA ASN A 152 5.98 -0.47 -9.52
C ASN A 152 5.04 -0.45 -10.72
N LEU A 153 4.93 -1.55 -11.48
CA LEU A 153 3.99 -1.67 -12.59
C LEU A 153 2.54 -1.64 -12.10
N ALA A 154 2.21 -2.39 -11.04
CA ALA A 154 0.89 -2.39 -10.45
C ALA A 154 0.50 -0.98 -9.98
N PHE A 155 1.33 -0.32 -9.18
CA PHE A 155 1.05 1.03 -8.70
C PHE A 155 0.92 2.06 -9.82
N ALA A 156 1.67 1.89 -10.90
CA ALA A 156 1.60 2.81 -12.03
C ALA A 156 0.47 2.49 -13.03
N SER A 157 -0.36 1.47 -12.75
CA SER A 157 -1.46 1.03 -13.60
C SER A 157 -2.82 1.09 -12.89
N VAL A 158 -2.97 1.88 -11.82
CA VAL A 158 -4.24 2.01 -11.07
C VAL A 158 -5.47 2.25 -11.98
N PRO A 159 -5.46 3.17 -12.98
CA PRO A 159 -6.62 3.34 -13.87
C PRO A 159 -6.97 2.08 -14.68
N VAL A 160 -5.95 1.35 -15.13
CA VAL A 160 -6.13 0.06 -15.83
C VAL A 160 -6.71 -0.99 -14.87
N GLN A 161 -6.23 -1.02 -13.63
CA GLN A 161 -6.77 -1.92 -12.62
C GLN A 161 -8.22 -1.61 -12.29
N LEU A 162 -8.62 -0.34 -12.23
CA LEU A 162 -10.04 0.05 -12.04
C LEU A 162 -10.91 -0.43 -13.21
N ALA A 163 -10.48 -0.25 -14.46
CA ALA A 163 -11.20 -0.79 -15.62
C ALA A 163 -11.30 -2.32 -15.61
N LEU A 164 -10.25 -3.01 -15.17
CA LEU A 164 -10.26 -4.46 -14.98
C LEU A 164 -11.13 -4.89 -13.80
N ALA A 165 -11.29 -4.04 -12.78
CA ALA A 165 -12.18 -4.29 -11.64
C ALA A 165 -13.65 -4.31 -12.09
N ASP A 166 -14.04 -3.41 -13.00
CA ASP A 166 -15.39 -3.43 -13.61
C ASP A 166 -15.64 -4.72 -14.42
N LEU A 167 -14.60 -5.23 -15.10
CA LEU A 167 -14.68 -6.50 -15.80
C LEU A 167 -14.83 -7.68 -14.82
N GLU A 168 -14.07 -7.69 -13.73
CA GLU A 168 -14.26 -8.67 -12.65
C GLU A 168 -15.68 -8.63 -12.11
N ASP A 169 -16.21 -7.44 -11.90
CA ASP A 169 -17.53 -7.24 -11.34
C ASP A 169 -18.60 -7.90 -12.23
N ALA A 170 -18.53 -7.69 -13.55
CA ALA A 170 -19.45 -8.29 -14.52
C ALA A 170 -19.38 -9.83 -14.58
N VAL A 171 -18.21 -10.42 -14.33
CA VAL A 171 -17.96 -11.86 -14.46
C VAL A 171 -18.21 -12.60 -13.15
N TYR A 172 -17.75 -12.05 -12.02
CA TYR A 172 -17.65 -12.77 -10.75
C TYR A 172 -18.76 -12.41 -9.76
N LEU A 173 -19.32 -11.20 -9.78
CA LEU A 173 -20.37 -10.82 -8.82
C LEU A 173 -21.69 -11.58 -9.01
N LYS A 174 -21.86 -12.28 -10.13
CA LYS A 174 -22.97 -13.23 -10.32
C LYS A 174 -22.87 -14.47 -9.43
N HIS A 175 -21.67 -14.74 -8.90
CA HIS A 175 -21.34 -15.91 -8.09
C HIS A 175 -21.01 -15.54 -6.64
N THR A 176 -21.23 -14.28 -6.25
CA THR A 176 -20.99 -13.79 -4.90
C THR A 176 -22.30 -13.63 -4.16
N ASP A 177 -22.25 -13.86 -2.85
CA ASP A 177 -23.38 -13.60 -1.97
C ASP A 177 -23.82 -12.13 -2.12
N ALA A 178 -25.12 -11.93 -2.33
CA ALA A 178 -25.69 -10.61 -2.59
C ALA A 178 -25.64 -9.71 -1.36
N ASP A 179 -25.60 -10.30 -0.17
CA ASP A 179 -25.53 -9.67 1.15
C ASP A 179 -24.10 -9.54 1.68
N ALA A 180 -23.07 -9.92 0.91
CA ALA A 180 -21.67 -9.83 1.36
C ALA A 180 -21.14 -8.40 1.57
N ASP A 181 -21.89 -7.37 1.16
CA ASP A 181 -21.64 -5.95 1.48
C ASP A 181 -22.44 -5.43 2.69
N GLN A 182 -23.26 -6.28 3.31
CA GLN A 182 -24.05 -5.94 4.49
C GLN A 182 -23.24 -6.10 5.77
N ASP A 183 -23.58 -5.27 6.77
CA ASP A 183 -22.98 -5.23 8.10
C ASP A 183 -21.43 -5.26 8.12
N PRO A 184 -20.73 -4.46 7.28
CA PRO A 184 -19.27 -4.49 7.21
C PRO A 184 -18.64 -3.97 8.51
N VAL A 185 -17.46 -4.48 8.85
CA VAL A 185 -16.75 -4.09 10.06
C VAL A 185 -15.48 -3.33 9.71
N PHE A 186 -15.33 -2.12 10.25
CA PHE A 186 -14.15 -1.29 10.06
C PHE A 186 -13.41 -1.12 11.38
N ILE A 187 -12.21 -1.69 11.47
CA ILE A 187 -11.32 -1.55 12.62
C ILE A 187 -10.36 -0.38 12.33
N THR A 188 -10.46 0.68 13.11
CA THR A 188 -9.73 1.93 12.86
C THR A 188 -9.34 2.64 14.14
N SER A 189 -8.13 3.17 14.18
CA SER A 189 -7.63 4.03 15.25
C SER A 189 -6.30 4.64 14.80
N LEU A 190 -5.66 5.42 15.68
CA LEU A 190 -4.23 5.68 15.53
C LEU A 190 -3.44 4.34 15.45
N PRO A 191 -2.36 4.27 14.65
CA PRO A 191 -1.52 3.09 14.56
C PRO A 191 -1.00 2.69 15.95
N ARG A 192 -0.70 1.40 16.18
CA ARG A 192 -0.18 0.89 17.47
C ARG A 192 -1.17 0.83 18.64
N ALA A 193 -2.47 1.10 18.40
CA ALA A 193 -3.52 0.93 19.41
C ALA A 193 -4.01 -0.52 19.58
N GLY A 194 -3.63 -1.44 18.70
CA GLY A 194 -4.11 -2.84 18.72
C GLY A 194 -5.06 -3.22 17.58
N THR A 195 -5.18 -2.39 16.54
CA THR A 195 -6.06 -2.65 15.38
C THR A 195 -5.74 -3.95 14.64
N THR A 196 -4.46 -4.28 14.44
CA THR A 196 -4.08 -5.53 13.76
C THR A 196 -4.43 -6.76 14.60
N LEU A 197 -4.27 -6.70 15.92
CA LEU A 197 -4.69 -7.78 16.82
C LEU A 197 -6.20 -8.02 16.73
N LEU A 198 -7.00 -6.95 16.80
CA LEU A 198 -8.45 -7.07 16.64
C LEU A 198 -8.84 -7.64 15.27
N LEU A 199 -8.14 -7.27 14.20
CA LEU A 199 -8.35 -7.83 12.87
C LEU A 199 -8.07 -9.33 12.85
N GLU A 200 -6.96 -9.78 13.44
CA GLU A 200 -6.62 -11.21 13.51
C GLU A 200 -7.62 -12.01 14.35
N LEU A 201 -8.10 -11.45 15.46
CA LEU A 201 -9.12 -12.09 16.30
C LEU A 201 -10.45 -12.23 15.54
N CYS A 202 -10.87 -11.18 14.84
CA CYS A 202 -12.07 -11.21 14.01
C CYS A 202 -11.91 -12.21 12.86
N PHE A 203 -10.80 -12.17 12.13
CA PHE A 203 -10.54 -13.08 11.02
C PHE A 203 -10.54 -14.55 11.47
N ALA A 204 -9.98 -14.84 12.65
CA ALA A 204 -9.91 -16.19 13.20
C ALA A 204 -11.28 -16.78 13.63
N THR A 205 -12.36 -15.98 13.73
CA THR A 205 -13.70 -16.54 13.98
C THR A 205 -14.25 -17.30 12.77
N GLY A 206 -13.72 -17.02 11.57
CA GLY A 206 -14.22 -17.55 10.31
C GLY A 206 -15.49 -16.88 9.79
N GLU A 207 -16.05 -15.89 10.50
CA GLU A 207 -17.26 -15.14 10.07
C GLU A 207 -16.92 -13.97 9.12
N PHE A 208 -15.66 -13.54 9.08
CA PHE A 208 -15.23 -12.38 8.31
C PHE A 208 -14.22 -12.70 7.21
N ALA A 209 -14.33 -11.97 6.10
CA ALA A 209 -13.36 -11.91 5.03
C ALA A 209 -12.64 -10.57 5.01
N THR A 210 -11.35 -10.57 4.68
CA THR A 210 -10.51 -9.36 4.70
C THR A 210 -9.42 -9.42 3.65
N HIS A 211 -8.74 -8.28 3.42
CA HIS A 211 -7.55 -8.24 2.57
C HIS A 211 -6.41 -9.04 3.18
N SER A 212 -5.69 -9.79 2.35
CA SER A 212 -4.44 -10.45 2.73
C SER A 212 -3.30 -10.06 1.80
N TYR A 213 -2.07 -10.37 2.21
CA TYR A 213 -0.87 -10.18 1.38
C TYR A 213 -0.95 -10.89 0.02
N ARG A 214 -1.75 -11.96 -0.10
CA ARG A 214 -1.98 -12.70 -1.35
C ARG A 214 -2.61 -11.85 -2.46
N TYR A 215 -3.29 -10.76 -2.11
CA TYR A 215 -3.90 -9.86 -3.08
C TYR A 215 -2.91 -8.84 -3.65
N MET A 216 -1.72 -8.72 -3.05
CA MET A 216 -0.68 -7.86 -3.61
C MET A 216 0.01 -8.49 -4.82
N PRO A 217 0.42 -7.68 -5.82
CA PRO A 217 0.33 -6.21 -5.85
C PRO A 217 -0.95 -5.65 -6.48
N PHE A 218 -1.87 -6.49 -6.96
CA PHE A 218 -3.06 -6.09 -7.72
C PHE A 218 -4.34 -6.05 -6.85
N VAL A 219 -4.32 -5.21 -5.81
CA VAL A 219 -5.40 -5.14 -4.80
C VAL A 219 -6.76 -4.80 -5.40
N PHE A 220 -6.83 -4.00 -6.47
CA PHE A 220 -8.09 -3.60 -7.11
C PHE A 220 -8.74 -4.73 -7.92
N THR A 221 -7.95 -5.73 -8.33
CA THR A 221 -8.40 -6.87 -9.16
C THR A 221 -8.00 -8.21 -8.51
N PRO A 222 -8.47 -8.47 -7.27
CA PRO A 222 -7.93 -9.55 -6.47
C PRO A 222 -8.35 -10.93 -7.01
N VAL A 223 -9.45 -11.03 -7.78
CA VAL A 223 -9.95 -12.30 -8.33
C VAL A 223 -9.13 -12.76 -9.53
N LEU A 224 -8.85 -11.86 -10.47
CA LEU A 224 -7.99 -12.10 -11.62
C LEU A 224 -6.57 -12.42 -11.16
N TRP A 225 -6.06 -11.65 -10.21
CA TRP A 225 -4.73 -11.90 -9.66
C TRP A 225 -4.62 -13.27 -9.01
N GLN A 226 -5.60 -13.65 -8.19
CA GLN A 226 -5.67 -14.98 -7.58
C GLN A 226 -5.66 -16.09 -8.64
N ARG A 227 -6.44 -15.93 -9.71
CA ARG A 227 -6.51 -16.94 -10.79
C ARG A 227 -5.20 -17.05 -11.56
N LEU A 228 -4.56 -15.92 -11.86
CA LEU A 228 -3.29 -15.87 -12.57
C LEU A 228 -2.17 -16.52 -11.76
N THR A 229 -2.16 -16.29 -10.44
CA THR A 229 -1.08 -16.77 -9.56
C THR A 229 -1.36 -18.10 -8.88
N LYS A 230 -2.57 -18.68 -9.01
CA LYS A 230 -3.00 -19.91 -8.33
C LYS A 230 -1.98 -21.07 -8.38
N ARG A 231 -1.29 -21.25 -9.51
CA ARG A 231 -0.30 -22.35 -9.69
C ARG A 231 1.09 -22.04 -9.14
N MET A 232 1.37 -20.78 -8.84
CA MET A 232 2.66 -20.29 -8.34
C MET A 232 2.62 -19.96 -6.84
N GLN A 233 1.44 -20.06 -6.23
CA GLN A 233 1.23 -19.75 -4.82
C GLN A 233 1.63 -20.94 -3.94
N THR A 234 2.69 -20.77 -3.17
CA THR A 234 3.03 -21.62 -2.01
C THR A 234 2.67 -20.89 -0.72
N THR A 235 2.16 -21.59 0.28
CA THR A 235 2.05 -21.06 1.65
C THR A 235 3.46 -20.82 2.18
N GLY A 236 3.84 -19.56 2.37
CA GLY A 236 5.16 -19.20 2.89
C GLY A 236 5.26 -19.39 4.41
N GLU A 237 6.50 -19.45 4.90
CA GLU A 237 6.77 -19.47 6.34
C GLU A 237 6.37 -18.14 6.99
N TYR A 238 5.86 -18.22 8.22
CA TYR A 238 5.56 -17.06 9.05
C TYR A 238 6.83 -16.24 9.32
N ARG A 239 6.78 -14.94 9.03
CA ARG A 239 7.89 -14.00 9.24
C ARG A 239 7.43 -12.77 10.00
N GLU A 240 8.29 -12.19 10.82
CA GLU A 240 7.96 -10.95 11.53
C GLU A 240 7.66 -9.81 10.53
N ARG A 241 6.59 -9.05 10.77
CA ARG A 241 6.21 -7.93 9.92
C ARG A 241 7.20 -6.76 10.03
N ALA A 242 7.24 -5.89 9.02
CA ALA A 242 8.21 -4.78 8.91
C ALA A 242 8.19 -3.78 10.09
N HIS A 243 7.15 -3.80 10.92
CA HIS A 243 7.06 -3.01 12.15
C HIS A 243 7.96 -3.53 13.28
N GLY A 244 8.43 -4.78 13.23
CA GLY A 244 9.31 -5.38 14.23
C GLY A 244 8.71 -5.35 15.63
N ASP A 245 7.44 -5.73 15.74
CA ASP A 245 6.67 -5.74 16.97
C ASP A 245 6.31 -7.15 17.45
N GLY A 246 7.01 -8.16 16.95
CA GLY A 246 6.80 -9.56 17.28
C GLY A 246 5.62 -10.23 16.59
N MET A 247 4.85 -9.52 15.76
CA MET A 247 3.74 -10.13 15.02
C MET A 247 4.25 -10.86 13.77
N LEU A 248 3.91 -12.14 13.68
CA LEU A 248 4.30 -13.02 12.59
C LEU A 248 3.20 -13.03 11.51
N VAL A 249 3.59 -12.73 10.27
CA VAL A 249 2.69 -12.71 9.11
C VAL A 249 3.23 -13.62 8.01
N ASN A 250 2.33 -14.20 7.23
CA ASN A 250 2.57 -14.90 5.98
C ASN A 250 1.66 -14.31 4.88
N GLU A 251 1.67 -14.91 3.69
CA GLU A 251 0.90 -14.42 2.53
C GLU A 251 -0.62 -14.42 2.77
N ASP A 252 -1.12 -15.29 3.65
CA ASP A 252 -2.54 -15.39 3.99
C ASP A 252 -2.95 -14.50 5.16
N SER A 253 -1.99 -13.85 5.81
CA SER A 253 -2.26 -13.02 6.97
C SER A 253 -3.02 -11.75 6.57
N PRO A 254 -4.00 -11.32 7.39
CA PRO A 254 -4.82 -10.17 7.08
C PRO A 254 -3.99 -8.88 7.16
N GLU A 255 -4.22 -7.93 6.25
CA GLU A 255 -3.41 -6.72 6.15
C GLU A 255 -4.21 -5.49 5.68
N ALA A 256 -3.73 -4.31 6.04
CA ALA A 256 -4.36 -3.02 5.84
C ALA A 256 -4.14 -2.42 4.43
N PHE A 257 -4.71 -3.04 3.39
CA PHE A 257 -4.58 -2.55 2.00
C PHE A 257 -5.74 -1.67 1.51
N GLU A 258 -6.77 -1.48 2.33
CA GLU A 258 -7.97 -0.73 1.93
C GLU A 258 -7.64 0.71 1.49
N GLU A 259 -6.62 1.34 2.06
CA GLU A 259 -6.26 2.73 1.76
C GLU A 259 -5.91 2.98 0.29
N MET A 260 -5.42 1.96 -0.42
CA MET A 260 -5.20 2.04 -1.86
C MET A 260 -6.49 2.35 -2.64
N LEU A 261 -7.61 1.80 -2.18
CA LEU A 261 -8.92 2.01 -2.80
C LEU A 261 -9.37 3.46 -2.65
N TRP A 262 -9.13 4.04 -1.48
CA TRP A 262 -9.46 5.42 -1.15
C TRP A 262 -8.60 6.41 -1.92
N MET A 263 -7.27 6.21 -1.93
CA MET A 263 -6.35 7.06 -2.68
C MET A 263 -6.62 7.04 -4.19
N ALA A 264 -7.15 5.94 -4.74
CA ALA A 264 -7.50 5.86 -6.15
C ALA A 264 -8.74 6.70 -6.54
N HIS A 265 -9.56 7.09 -5.57
CA HIS A 265 -10.82 7.81 -5.81
C HIS A 265 -10.88 9.20 -5.14
N TRP A 266 -9.95 9.50 -4.23
CA TRP A 266 -9.82 10.81 -3.58
C TRP A 266 -8.37 11.27 -3.57
N ASP A 267 -8.07 12.33 -4.31
CA ASP A 267 -6.78 13.01 -4.21
C ASP A 267 -6.77 14.10 -3.13
N ARG A 268 -7.89 14.83 -3.00
CA ARG A 268 -7.98 16.07 -2.20
C ARG A 268 -7.64 15.94 -0.71
N PRO A 269 -8.03 14.85 -0.01
CA PRO A 269 -7.73 14.74 1.42
C PRO A 269 -6.25 14.55 1.72
N TYR A 270 -5.44 14.13 0.75
CA TYR A 270 -4.03 13.80 0.92
C TYR A 270 -3.12 14.98 0.54
N ASP A 271 -3.00 15.96 1.44
CA ASP A 271 -2.00 17.01 1.30
C ASP A 271 -0.57 16.44 1.47
N LYS A 272 0.44 17.17 1.01
CA LYS A 272 1.85 16.84 1.18
C LYS A 272 2.25 16.61 2.64
N HIS A 273 1.68 17.38 3.57
CA HIS A 273 2.10 17.39 4.98
C HIS A 273 1.03 16.98 5.99
N ARG A 274 -0.22 16.84 5.56
CA ARG A 274 -1.35 16.54 6.43
C ARG A 274 -2.45 15.81 5.67
N ILE A 275 -3.36 15.19 6.40
CA ILE A 275 -4.58 14.62 5.82
C ILE A 275 -5.78 15.39 6.37
N SER A 276 -6.65 15.85 5.49
CA SER A 276 -7.90 16.49 5.90
C SER A 276 -8.96 15.43 6.19
N PRO A 277 -9.76 15.56 7.27
CA PRO A 277 -10.95 14.74 7.45
C PRO A 277 -11.88 14.83 6.23
N TRP A 278 -12.54 13.72 5.88
CA TRP A 278 -13.47 13.68 4.77
C TRP A 278 -14.70 14.52 5.10
N GLN A 279 -15.12 15.32 4.13
CA GLN A 279 -16.42 15.97 4.19
C GLN A 279 -17.51 14.97 3.79
N LEU A 280 -18.72 15.18 4.32
CA LEU A 280 -19.89 14.43 3.86
C LEU A 280 -20.21 14.86 2.43
N SER A 281 -19.98 13.94 1.50
CA SER A 281 -20.25 14.13 0.07
C SER A 281 -20.72 12.83 -0.57
N GLU A 282 -21.59 12.94 -1.55
CA GLU A 282 -22.04 11.79 -2.33
C GLU A 282 -20.97 11.36 -3.34
N HIS A 283 -20.59 10.09 -3.30
CA HIS A 283 -19.66 9.48 -4.25
C HIS A 283 -20.23 8.14 -4.72
N PRO A 284 -21.32 8.14 -5.51
CA PRO A 284 -22.07 6.93 -5.85
C PRO A 284 -21.22 5.90 -6.61
N ASP A 285 -20.32 6.35 -7.49
CA ASP A 285 -19.44 5.47 -8.24
C ASP A 285 -18.45 4.74 -7.33
N PHE A 286 -17.83 5.46 -6.39
CA PHE A 286 -16.94 4.82 -5.42
C PHE A 286 -17.72 3.89 -4.50
N LEU A 287 -18.91 4.29 -4.02
CA LEU A 287 -19.70 3.44 -3.14
C LEU A 287 -20.05 2.12 -3.84
N LYS A 288 -20.43 2.18 -5.12
CA LYS A 288 -20.66 0.99 -5.94
C LYS A 288 -19.39 0.14 -6.06
N PHE A 289 -18.27 0.76 -6.44
CA PHE A 289 -16.98 0.08 -6.53
C PHE A 289 -16.61 -0.60 -5.20
N PHE A 290 -16.75 0.11 -4.08
CA PHE A 290 -16.36 -0.36 -2.76
C PHE A 290 -17.24 -1.52 -2.27
N ARG A 291 -18.57 -1.44 -2.47
CA ARG A 291 -19.48 -2.56 -2.21
C ARG A 291 -19.14 -3.79 -3.03
N ASN A 292 -18.90 -3.62 -4.33
CA ASN A 292 -18.47 -4.70 -5.21
C ASN A 292 -17.14 -5.30 -4.77
N HIS A 293 -16.20 -4.46 -4.34
CA HIS A 293 -14.91 -4.88 -3.82
C HIS A 293 -15.03 -5.73 -2.55
N MET A 294 -15.85 -5.31 -1.59
CA MET A 294 -16.15 -6.09 -0.38
C MET A 294 -16.71 -7.48 -0.74
N ARG A 295 -17.67 -7.53 -1.67
CA ARG A 295 -18.24 -8.80 -2.17
C ARG A 295 -17.20 -9.69 -2.84
N LYS A 296 -16.26 -9.13 -3.59
CA LYS A 296 -15.14 -9.89 -4.20
C LYS A 296 -14.20 -10.45 -3.14
N VAL A 297 -13.90 -9.70 -2.07
CA VAL A 297 -13.07 -10.18 -0.96
C VAL A 297 -13.75 -11.35 -0.22
N VAL A 298 -15.06 -11.25 0.05
CA VAL A 298 -15.84 -12.34 0.65
C VAL A 298 -15.82 -13.59 -0.23
N TYR A 299 -16.10 -13.44 -1.52
CA TYR A 299 -16.04 -14.53 -2.49
C TYR A 299 -14.67 -15.20 -2.56
N LEU A 300 -13.59 -14.40 -2.53
CA LEU A 300 -12.23 -14.93 -2.50
C LEU A 300 -11.96 -15.77 -1.25
N SER A 301 -12.48 -15.34 -0.09
CA SER A 301 -12.37 -16.11 1.15
C SER A 301 -13.02 -17.49 1.00
N HIS A 302 -14.24 -17.58 0.46
CA HIS A 302 -14.93 -18.87 0.26
C HIS A 302 -14.13 -19.85 -0.60
N ILE A 303 -13.54 -19.37 -1.70
CA ILE A 303 -12.82 -20.25 -2.64
C ILE A 303 -11.40 -20.60 -2.16
N GLN A 304 -10.81 -19.82 -1.26
CA GLN A 304 -9.45 -20.03 -0.78
C GLN A 304 -9.39 -20.81 0.53
N THR A 305 -10.15 -20.37 1.53
CA THR A 305 -10.01 -20.84 2.92
C THR A 305 -11.12 -21.79 3.35
N ARG A 306 -12.10 -22.08 2.46
CA ARG A 306 -13.32 -22.83 2.78
C ARG A 306 -14.02 -22.31 4.05
N THR A 307 -13.89 -21.02 4.31
CA THR A 307 -14.54 -20.37 5.46
C THR A 307 -16.02 -20.17 5.18
N THR A 308 -16.78 -19.99 6.25
CA THR A 308 -18.18 -19.55 6.20
C THR A 308 -18.29 -18.03 6.27
N ALA A 309 -17.22 -17.30 5.90
CA ALA A 309 -17.14 -15.86 6.07
C ALA A 309 -18.20 -15.15 5.23
N ARG A 310 -19.14 -14.42 5.84
CA ARG A 310 -20.21 -13.73 5.09
C ARG A 310 -20.04 -12.23 5.06
N ARG A 311 -19.23 -11.70 5.96
CA ARG A 311 -19.11 -10.25 6.19
C ARG A 311 -17.71 -9.78 5.88
N TYR A 312 -17.62 -8.57 5.35
CA TYR A 312 -16.34 -7.91 5.17
C TYR A 312 -15.84 -7.31 6.48
N VAL A 313 -14.56 -7.52 6.80
CA VAL A 313 -13.84 -6.78 7.84
C VAL A 313 -12.59 -6.15 7.23
N SER A 314 -12.28 -4.92 7.61
CA SER A 314 -11.00 -4.31 7.28
C SER A 314 -10.37 -3.64 8.48
N LYS A 315 -9.05 -3.51 8.39
CA LYS A 315 -8.29 -2.59 9.23
C LYS A 315 -7.75 -1.48 8.34
N ASN A 316 -8.00 -0.25 8.71
CA ASN A 316 -7.39 0.91 8.08
C ASN A 316 -7.30 2.04 9.10
N ASN A 317 -6.08 2.48 9.44
CA ASN A 317 -5.91 3.52 10.46
C ASN A 317 -6.54 4.84 10.01
N LEU A 318 -6.48 5.15 8.71
CA LEU A 318 -6.98 6.42 8.18
C LEU A 318 -8.50 6.47 8.07
N ASN A 319 -9.20 5.37 8.35
CA ASN A 319 -10.66 5.42 8.47
C ASN A 319 -11.12 6.34 9.62
N ILE A 320 -10.26 6.67 10.60
CA ILE A 320 -10.53 7.71 11.60
C ILE A 320 -10.91 9.06 10.99
N ALA A 321 -10.43 9.35 9.77
CA ALA A 321 -10.69 10.60 9.06
C ALA A 321 -12.03 10.60 8.31
N ARG A 322 -12.73 9.46 8.20
CA ARG A 322 -13.90 9.30 7.31
C ARG A 322 -15.04 8.47 7.91
N ILE A 323 -15.08 8.33 9.24
CA ILE A 323 -16.12 7.56 9.94
C ILE A 323 -17.52 8.06 9.57
N ASP A 324 -17.74 9.38 9.54
CA ASP A 324 -19.05 9.97 9.25
C ASP A 324 -19.51 9.62 7.83
N TRP A 325 -18.58 9.61 6.86
CA TRP A 325 -18.87 9.16 5.49
C TRP A 325 -19.23 7.67 5.46
N LEU A 326 -18.44 6.83 6.13
CA LEU A 326 -18.69 5.38 6.19
C LEU A 326 -20.07 5.07 6.76
N LEU A 327 -20.44 5.67 7.90
CA LEU A 327 -21.73 5.44 8.54
C LEU A 327 -22.90 6.05 7.77
N SER A 328 -22.68 7.15 7.05
CA SER A 328 -23.70 7.74 6.16
C SER A 328 -23.99 6.83 4.96
N GLN A 329 -22.97 6.25 4.34
CA GLN A 329 -23.10 5.48 3.08
C GLN A 329 -23.31 3.97 3.30
N LEU A 330 -22.91 3.47 4.47
CA LEU A 330 -23.05 2.08 4.93
C LEU A 330 -23.67 2.09 6.34
N PRO A 331 -24.98 2.35 6.50
CA PRO A 331 -25.61 2.55 7.81
C PRO A 331 -25.58 1.33 8.74
N THR A 332 -25.35 0.14 8.19
CA THR A 332 -25.21 -1.12 8.92
C THR A 332 -23.77 -1.39 9.36
N ALA A 333 -22.81 -0.58 8.92
CA ALA A 333 -21.41 -0.77 9.24
C ALA A 333 -21.16 -0.66 10.74
N LYS A 334 -20.24 -1.48 11.26
CA LYS A 334 -19.76 -1.42 12.64
C LYS A 334 -18.33 -0.90 12.68
N ILE A 335 -18.07 0.10 13.50
CA ILE A 335 -16.76 0.72 13.67
C ILE A 335 -16.17 0.30 15.01
N VAL A 336 -14.98 -0.29 14.99
CA VAL A 336 -14.25 -0.72 16.19
C VAL A 336 -13.01 0.15 16.36
N ILE A 337 -12.97 0.91 17.45
CA ILE A 337 -11.91 1.87 17.75
C ILE A 337 -11.15 1.44 19.01
N PRO A 338 -10.04 0.68 18.88
CA PRO A 338 -9.19 0.44 20.03
C PRO A 338 -8.49 1.72 20.47
N PHE A 339 -8.29 1.85 21.77
CA PHE A 339 -7.43 2.87 22.37
C PHE A 339 -6.56 2.27 23.47
N ARG A 340 -5.50 2.98 23.83
CA ARG A 340 -4.48 2.56 24.81
C ARG A 340 -4.18 3.70 25.75
N HIS A 341 -3.57 3.39 26.90
CA HIS A 341 -2.99 4.38 27.80
C HIS A 341 -2.15 5.40 27.00
N PRO A 342 -2.46 6.70 27.10
CA PRO A 342 -1.98 7.70 26.16
C PRO A 342 -0.45 7.77 26.08
N LEU A 343 0.22 7.74 27.24
CA LEU A 343 1.68 7.84 27.30
C LEU A 343 2.38 6.63 26.66
N HIS A 344 1.95 5.41 26.99
CA HIS A 344 2.51 4.20 26.38
C HIS A 344 2.24 4.14 24.88
N HIS A 345 1.07 4.65 24.46
CA HIS A 345 0.73 4.70 23.05
C HIS A 345 1.63 5.70 22.31
N ALA A 346 1.78 6.92 22.83
CA ALA A 346 2.64 7.96 22.29
C ALA A 346 4.10 7.51 22.20
N GLU A 347 4.63 6.82 23.22
CA GLU A 347 5.98 6.25 23.18
C GLU A 347 6.14 5.20 22.06
N SER A 348 5.14 4.32 21.89
CA SER A 348 5.17 3.34 20.79
C SER A 348 5.08 4.01 19.43
N LEU A 349 4.35 5.12 19.31
CA LEU A 349 4.22 5.89 18.07
C LEU A 349 5.55 6.57 17.73
N LEU A 350 6.15 7.28 18.69
CA LEU A 350 7.44 7.94 18.53
C LEU A 350 8.53 6.94 18.13
N ARG A 351 8.63 5.81 18.82
CA ARG A 351 9.62 4.77 18.52
C ARG A 351 9.48 4.26 17.09
N GLN A 352 8.26 4.06 16.61
CA GLN A 352 8.01 3.64 15.24
C GLN A 352 8.34 4.75 14.24
N HIS A 353 8.00 6.00 14.55
CA HIS A 353 8.36 7.13 13.71
C HIS A 353 9.87 7.22 13.47
N LEU A 354 10.66 7.16 14.54
CA LEU A 354 12.13 7.18 14.47
C LEU A 354 12.67 5.97 13.68
N ARG A 355 12.11 4.78 13.88
CA ARG A 355 12.48 3.58 13.11
C ARG A 355 12.21 3.76 11.61
N PHE A 356 11.04 4.27 11.24
CA PHE A 356 10.70 4.49 9.83
C PHE A 356 11.48 5.64 9.20
N LEU A 357 11.92 6.65 9.96
CA LEU A 357 12.88 7.64 9.45
C LEU A 357 14.17 6.94 8.99
N ALA A 358 14.76 6.09 9.82
CA ALA A 358 15.97 5.34 9.48
C ALA A 358 15.77 4.37 8.29
N ILE A 359 14.62 3.68 8.23
CA ILE A 359 14.28 2.79 7.09
C ILE A 359 14.13 3.60 5.80
N HIS A 360 13.40 4.73 5.83
CA HIS A 360 13.16 5.53 4.63
C HIS A 360 14.42 6.24 4.13
N GLU A 361 15.36 6.55 5.02
CA GLU A 361 16.67 7.10 4.67
C GLU A 361 17.55 6.06 3.96
N SER A 362 17.51 4.80 4.42
CA SER A 362 18.35 3.72 3.88
C SER A 362 17.73 3.00 2.66
N ASP A 363 16.41 2.94 2.53
CA ASP A 363 15.70 2.30 1.42
C ASP A 363 14.63 3.22 0.80
N PRO A 364 14.96 3.95 -0.28
CA PRO A 364 14.01 4.79 -1.01
C PRO A 364 12.82 4.01 -1.60
N PHE A 365 13.01 2.72 -1.93
CA PHE A 365 11.91 1.88 -2.41
C PHE A 365 10.92 1.59 -1.29
N ALA A 366 11.39 1.31 -0.06
CA ALA A 366 10.51 1.14 1.11
C ALA A 366 9.64 2.38 1.32
N ARG A 367 10.24 3.57 1.26
CA ARG A 367 9.51 4.85 1.36
C ARG A 367 8.44 4.97 0.27
N HIS A 368 8.79 4.73 -1.00
CA HIS A 368 7.86 4.85 -2.11
C HIS A 368 6.72 3.82 -2.02
N TYR A 369 7.08 2.55 -1.76
CA TYR A 369 6.13 1.45 -1.58
C TYR A 369 5.11 1.76 -0.49
N MET A 370 5.58 2.20 0.69
CA MET A 370 4.70 2.51 1.82
C MET A 370 3.73 3.65 1.50
N ALA A 371 4.19 4.71 0.84
CA ALA A 371 3.31 5.77 0.37
C ALA A 371 2.29 5.26 -0.65
N ALA A 372 2.70 4.40 -1.59
CA ALA A 372 1.83 3.84 -2.62
C ALA A 372 0.71 2.93 -2.06
N ILE A 373 0.92 2.32 -0.90
CA ILE A 373 -0.11 1.54 -0.19
C ILE A 373 -0.85 2.34 0.90
N GLY A 374 -0.58 3.63 1.04
CA GLY A 374 -1.32 4.54 1.92
C GLY A 374 -0.81 4.61 3.37
N HIS A 375 0.41 4.12 3.64
CA HIS A 375 1.03 4.27 4.96
C HIS A 375 1.68 5.65 5.11
N PHE A 376 0.87 6.59 5.61
CA PHE A 376 1.29 7.93 6.01
C PHE A 376 1.44 8.07 7.53
N ASP A 377 1.50 6.95 8.25
CA ASP A 377 1.54 6.89 9.71
C ASP A 377 2.87 7.36 10.32
N PHE A 378 4.00 7.17 9.61
CA PHE A 378 5.35 7.28 10.18
C PHE A 378 6.44 7.70 9.19
N GLY A 379 7.62 8.02 9.74
CA GLY A 379 8.84 8.31 8.98
C GLY A 379 8.71 9.52 8.05
N ALA A 380 9.49 9.51 6.97
CA ALA A 380 9.48 10.55 5.94
C ALA A 380 8.18 10.67 5.12
N ASN A 381 7.20 9.80 5.38
CA ASN A 381 5.87 9.83 4.76
C ASN A 381 4.78 10.31 5.73
N LEU A 382 5.14 10.71 6.96
CA LEU A 382 4.18 11.14 7.97
C LEU A 382 3.26 12.25 7.43
N ARG A 383 1.95 12.00 7.47
CA ARG A 383 0.90 13.00 7.21
C ARG A 383 -0.18 12.83 8.28
N PRO A 384 -0.11 13.59 9.39
CA PRO A 384 -1.10 13.46 10.45
C PRO A 384 -2.45 13.96 9.96
N VAL A 385 -3.53 13.34 10.45
CA VAL A 385 -4.89 13.82 10.19
C VAL A 385 -5.12 15.11 10.96
N ASN A 386 -5.46 16.20 10.27
CA ASN A 386 -5.63 17.53 10.84
C ASN A 386 -7.03 17.73 11.45
N PHE A 387 -7.36 16.92 12.47
CA PHE A 387 -8.61 17.08 13.22
C PHE A 387 -8.69 18.44 13.90
N ASP A 388 -9.78 19.17 13.66
CA ASP A 388 -10.06 20.44 14.33
C ASP A 388 -8.89 21.45 14.26
N ASN A 389 -8.12 21.40 13.16
CA ASN A 389 -6.96 22.25 12.89
C ASN A 389 -5.83 22.19 13.94
N TRP A 390 -5.69 21.07 14.66
CA TRP A 390 -4.66 20.93 15.70
C TRP A 390 -3.22 21.11 15.21
N LEU A 391 -2.94 20.86 13.91
CA LEU A 391 -1.61 21.07 13.32
C LEU A 391 -1.26 22.55 13.10
N ASP A 392 -2.22 23.47 13.25
CA ASP A 392 -1.98 24.90 13.04
C ASP A 392 -1.45 25.60 14.31
N ASP A 393 -1.29 24.87 15.40
CA ASP A 393 -0.63 25.37 16.61
C ASP A 393 0.87 25.58 16.37
N LYS A 394 1.31 26.83 16.47
CA LYS A 394 2.72 27.22 16.29
C LYS A 394 3.63 26.70 17.40
N ALA A 395 3.07 26.35 18.56
CA ALA A 395 3.81 25.76 19.68
C ALA A 395 3.96 24.24 19.55
N LEU A 396 3.41 23.63 18.50
CA LEU A 396 3.44 22.18 18.32
C LEU A 396 4.90 21.68 18.14
N PRO A 397 5.38 20.75 18.99
CA PRO A 397 6.71 20.17 18.86
C PRO A 397 6.88 19.36 17.57
N PRO A 398 8.13 19.10 17.10
CA PRO A 398 8.36 18.25 15.94
C PRO A 398 7.95 16.79 16.22
N ALA A 399 7.69 16.01 15.16
CA ALA A 399 7.29 14.60 15.29
C ALA A 399 8.36 13.66 15.90
N THR A 400 9.58 14.16 16.11
CA THR A 400 10.65 13.50 16.86
C THR A 400 10.53 13.70 18.38
N ASP A 401 9.58 14.51 18.84
CA ASP A 401 9.29 14.80 20.25
C ASP A 401 8.05 14.01 20.71
N ILE A 402 8.06 13.52 21.95
CA ILE A 402 6.94 12.77 22.52
C ILE A 402 5.67 13.62 22.65
N ASN A 403 5.82 14.91 22.93
CA ASN A 403 4.71 15.83 23.12
C ASN A 403 3.89 16.00 21.84
N PHE A 404 4.50 15.90 20.64
CA PHE A 404 3.77 15.85 19.37
C PHE A 404 2.80 14.67 19.31
N TRP A 405 3.24 13.48 19.75
CA TRP A 405 2.43 12.27 19.72
C TRP A 405 1.32 12.28 20.76
N ILE A 406 1.56 12.88 21.93
CA ILE A 406 0.50 13.11 22.92
C ILE A 406 -0.52 14.12 22.39
N ALA A 407 -0.09 15.22 21.79
CA ALA A 407 -0.97 16.19 21.14
C ALA A 407 -1.82 15.53 20.04
N TYR A 408 -1.21 14.70 19.18
CA TYR A 408 -1.94 13.99 18.13
C TYR A 408 -2.93 12.98 18.71
N TRP A 409 -2.55 12.26 19.77
CA TRP A 409 -3.43 11.34 20.49
C TRP A 409 -4.66 12.08 21.03
N ILE A 410 -4.45 13.23 21.68
CA ILE A 410 -5.53 14.07 22.21
C ILE A 410 -6.46 14.52 21.07
N ALA A 411 -5.90 15.10 20.00
CA ALA A 411 -6.69 15.60 18.88
C ALA A 411 -7.53 14.50 18.23
N ALA A 412 -6.92 13.34 17.96
CA ALA A 412 -7.61 12.21 17.34
C ALA A 412 -8.73 11.66 18.24
N TYR A 413 -8.43 11.31 19.49
CA TYR A 413 -9.43 10.67 20.35
C TYR A 413 -10.50 11.64 20.86
N ARG A 414 -10.20 12.94 20.98
CA ARG A 414 -11.22 13.95 21.27
C ARG A 414 -12.22 14.04 20.11
N HIS A 415 -11.72 14.10 18.87
CA HIS A 415 -12.56 14.11 17.68
C HIS A 415 -13.41 12.83 17.57
N LEU A 416 -12.82 11.66 17.84
CA LEU A 416 -13.54 10.38 17.78
C LEU A 416 -14.59 10.24 18.89
N LEU A 417 -14.27 10.65 20.12
CA LEU A 417 -15.18 10.58 21.26
C LEU A 417 -16.42 11.47 21.08
N ALA A 418 -16.27 12.57 20.34
CA ALA A 418 -17.36 13.49 20.02
C ALA A 418 -18.40 12.92 19.02
N LYS A 419 -18.26 11.68 18.55
CA LYS A 419 -19.18 11.02 17.61
C LYS A 419 -20.20 10.14 18.36
N PRO A 420 -21.45 10.61 18.58
CA PRO A 420 -22.48 9.82 19.22
C PRO A 420 -23.13 8.87 18.21
N ASP A 421 -22.60 7.65 18.09
CA ASP A 421 -23.21 6.62 17.23
C ASP A 421 -23.19 5.24 17.90
N ALA A 422 -24.30 4.50 17.79
CA ALA A 422 -24.47 3.15 18.33
C ALA A 422 -23.71 2.09 17.52
N ASN A 423 -23.28 2.42 16.31
CA ASN A 423 -22.42 1.62 15.45
C ASN A 423 -20.93 1.87 15.70
N ILE A 424 -20.57 2.60 16.76
CA ILE A 424 -19.16 2.81 17.17
C ILE A 424 -18.93 2.16 18.54
N ILE A 425 -17.94 1.26 18.62
CA ILE A 425 -17.43 0.73 19.89
C ILE A 425 -15.98 1.17 20.14
N PHE A 426 -15.74 1.67 21.35
CA PHE A 426 -14.40 1.90 21.86
C PHE A 426 -13.93 0.67 22.63
N VAL A 427 -12.74 0.17 22.30
CA VAL A 427 -12.13 -1.00 22.95
C VAL A 427 -10.90 -0.55 23.73
N ASP A 428 -10.99 -0.60 25.06
CA ASP A 428 -9.82 -0.41 25.93
C ASP A 428 -8.88 -1.60 25.75
N TYR A 429 -7.78 -1.39 25.05
CA TYR A 429 -6.78 -2.43 24.79
C TYR A 429 -6.11 -2.90 26.09
N ASP A 430 -5.89 -2.01 27.06
CA ASP A 430 -5.26 -2.38 28.32
C ASP A 430 -6.23 -3.23 29.16
N ALA A 431 -7.53 -2.98 29.08
CA ALA A 431 -8.56 -3.88 29.62
C ALA A 431 -8.64 -5.19 28.84
N LEU A 432 -8.61 -5.18 27.50
CA LEU A 432 -8.60 -6.39 26.67
C LEU A 432 -7.46 -7.34 27.04
N CYS A 433 -6.32 -6.82 27.51
CA CYS A 433 -5.19 -7.65 27.90
C CYS A 433 -5.26 -8.15 29.35
N ARG A 434 -5.91 -7.40 30.25
CA ARG A 434 -6.07 -7.78 31.67
C ARG A 434 -7.29 -8.67 31.91
N GLU A 435 -8.39 -8.38 31.23
CA GLU A 435 -9.71 -9.00 31.38
C GLU A 435 -10.25 -9.44 30.00
N PRO A 436 -9.49 -10.28 29.25
CA PRO A 436 -9.77 -10.57 27.84
C PRO A 436 -11.17 -11.13 27.61
N GLN A 437 -11.63 -12.05 28.45
CA GLN A 437 -12.93 -12.71 28.28
C GLN A 437 -14.09 -11.71 28.30
N GLN A 438 -14.07 -10.74 29.21
CA GLN A 438 -15.14 -9.75 29.33
C GLN A 438 -15.16 -8.80 28.11
N THR A 439 -14.01 -8.28 27.70
CA THR A 439 -13.93 -7.38 26.54
C THR A 439 -14.27 -8.10 25.23
N LEU A 440 -13.83 -9.36 25.06
CA LEU A 440 -14.17 -10.16 23.88
C LEU A 440 -15.67 -10.50 23.81
N CYS A 441 -16.31 -10.77 24.95
CA CYS A 441 -17.75 -10.99 25.00
C CYS A 441 -18.54 -9.77 24.52
N GLN A 442 -18.12 -8.57 24.95
CA GLN A 442 -18.75 -7.31 24.53
C GLN A 442 -18.56 -7.05 23.04
N LEU A 443 -17.33 -7.27 22.55
CA LEU A 443 -17.02 -7.12 21.14
C LEU A 443 -17.85 -8.10 20.30
N ALA A 444 -17.98 -9.36 20.73
CA ALA A 444 -18.80 -10.35 20.02
C ALA A 444 -20.27 -9.92 19.95
N GLY A 445 -20.84 -9.41 21.05
CA GLY A 445 -22.21 -8.90 21.09
C GLY A 445 -22.43 -7.68 20.20
N PHE A 446 -21.52 -6.71 20.25
CA PHE A 446 -21.57 -5.52 19.38
C PHE A 446 -21.46 -5.88 17.89
N LEU A 447 -20.56 -6.81 17.56
CA LEU A 447 -20.38 -7.31 16.20
C LEU A 447 -21.53 -8.22 15.75
N GLN A 448 -22.41 -8.67 16.65
CA GLN A 448 -23.51 -9.58 16.38
C GLN A 448 -22.99 -10.88 15.73
N LEU A 449 -21.98 -11.49 16.34
CA LEU A 449 -21.42 -12.76 15.86
C LEU A 449 -22.44 -13.89 15.99
N THR A 450 -22.45 -14.78 14.99
CA THR A 450 -23.28 -15.98 15.00
C THR A 450 -22.76 -17.01 16.00
N GLU A 451 -21.44 -17.09 16.13
CA GLU A 451 -20.73 -18.00 17.04
C GLU A 451 -19.79 -17.20 17.97
N PRO A 452 -20.33 -16.42 18.94
CA PRO A 452 -19.54 -15.56 19.84
C PRO A 452 -18.40 -16.28 20.56
N GLU A 453 -18.59 -17.55 20.89
CA GLU A 453 -17.61 -18.41 21.56
C GLU A 453 -16.31 -18.55 20.78
N ARG A 454 -16.34 -18.45 19.44
CA ARG A 454 -15.11 -18.47 18.61
C ARG A 454 -14.25 -17.24 18.80
N LEU A 455 -14.84 -16.09 19.12
CA LEU A 455 -14.07 -14.90 19.49
C LEU A 455 -13.61 -14.99 20.95
N ILE A 456 -14.51 -15.34 21.87
CA ILE A 456 -14.25 -15.38 23.31
C ILE A 456 -13.16 -16.41 23.65
N GLY A 457 -13.19 -17.59 23.02
CA GLY A 457 -12.22 -18.66 23.22
C GLY A 457 -10.79 -18.32 22.78
N GLN A 458 -10.58 -17.17 22.13
CA GLN A 458 -9.24 -16.70 21.75
C GLN A 458 -8.52 -15.94 22.87
N HIS A 459 -9.08 -15.87 24.09
CA HIS A 459 -8.50 -15.13 25.21
C HIS A 459 -7.04 -15.51 25.52
N ASP A 460 -6.64 -16.78 25.30
CA ASP A 460 -5.27 -17.24 25.54
C ASP A 460 -4.23 -16.61 24.61
N ARG A 461 -4.66 -16.10 23.45
CA ARG A 461 -3.78 -15.37 22.52
C ARG A 461 -3.37 -13.99 23.04
N LEU A 462 -4.03 -13.48 24.09
CA LEU A 462 -3.89 -12.12 24.60
C LEU A 462 -2.89 -11.97 25.75
N GLN A 463 -2.08 -13.01 26.03
CA GLN A 463 -1.03 -12.92 27.05
C GLN A 463 0.09 -11.97 26.64
N ILE A 464 0.02 -10.72 27.11
CA ILE A 464 1.02 -9.69 26.81
C ILE A 464 2.19 -9.72 27.80
N LYS A 465 3.41 -9.67 27.26
CA LYS A 465 4.63 -9.36 28.02
C LYS A 465 4.55 -7.94 28.56
N SER A 466 4.64 -7.79 29.88
CA SER A 466 4.79 -6.50 30.57
C SER A 466 5.87 -5.65 29.87
N GLN A 467 5.46 -4.50 29.32
CA GLN A 467 6.41 -3.47 28.93
C GLN A 467 6.72 -2.61 30.16
N ARG A 468 7.98 -2.61 30.59
CA ARG A 468 8.49 -1.58 31.50
C ARG A 468 8.55 -0.27 30.72
N SER A 469 7.79 0.73 31.16
CA SER A 469 7.93 2.09 30.66
C SER A 469 9.04 2.80 31.41
N HIS A 470 9.87 3.52 30.68
CA HIS A 470 10.70 4.59 31.22
C HIS A 470 10.01 5.88 30.77
N PHE A 471 9.15 6.43 31.62
CA PHE A 471 8.48 7.70 31.32
C PHE A 471 9.53 8.80 31.23
N ASP A 472 9.55 9.49 30.09
CA ASP A 472 10.50 10.56 29.81
C ASP A 472 10.14 11.81 30.65
N SER A 473 11.15 12.37 31.33
CA SER A 473 11.05 13.64 32.08
C SER A 473 10.73 14.87 31.21
N THR A 474 10.69 14.72 29.88
CA THR A 474 10.41 15.80 28.91
C THR A 474 8.91 16.00 28.60
N ILE A 475 8.02 15.17 29.15
CA ILE A 475 6.57 15.32 28.94
C ILE A 475 6.06 16.59 29.64
N GLN A 476 5.42 17.48 28.88
CA GLN A 476 4.84 18.71 29.44
C GLN A 476 3.55 18.40 30.21
N SER A 477 3.38 19.02 31.39
CA SER A 477 2.29 18.71 32.33
C SER A 477 0.90 18.86 31.70
N HIS A 478 0.68 19.93 30.94
CA HIS A 478 -0.63 20.19 30.31
C HIS A 478 -1.04 19.09 29.32
N TYR A 479 -0.10 18.51 28.57
CA TYR A 479 -0.39 17.39 27.66
C TYR A 479 -0.72 16.12 28.45
N SER A 480 0.00 15.84 29.54
CA SER A 480 -0.27 14.69 30.38
C SER A 480 -1.64 14.75 31.06
N GLU A 481 -2.02 15.92 31.60
CA GLU A 481 -3.31 16.14 32.26
C GLU A 481 -4.48 15.97 31.28
N GLN A 482 -4.42 16.64 30.11
CA GLN A 482 -5.46 16.53 29.08
C GLN A 482 -5.60 15.09 28.55
N ALA A 483 -4.47 14.41 28.32
CA ALA A 483 -4.51 13.03 27.84
C ALA A 483 -5.09 12.08 28.89
N HIS A 484 -4.79 12.28 30.17
CA HIS A 484 -5.35 11.48 31.26
C HIS A 484 -6.86 11.66 31.39
N GLU A 485 -7.34 12.91 31.37
CA GLU A 485 -8.78 13.20 31.44
C GLU A 485 -9.53 12.55 30.28
N LEU A 486 -9.06 12.75 29.04
CA LEU A 486 -9.66 12.16 27.85
C LEU A 486 -9.62 10.63 27.89
N HIS A 487 -8.56 10.04 28.42
CA HIS A 487 -8.44 8.59 28.59
C HIS A 487 -9.50 8.02 29.54
N GLU A 488 -9.77 8.69 30.66
CA GLU A 488 -10.85 8.28 31.56
C GLU A 488 -12.24 8.42 30.91
N GLN A 489 -12.44 9.45 30.08
CA GLN A 489 -13.69 9.59 29.30
C GLN A 489 -13.85 8.44 28.28
N LEU A 490 -12.78 8.06 27.57
CA LEU A 490 -12.80 6.91 26.65
C LEU A 490 -13.11 5.59 27.39
N LYS A 491 -12.51 5.38 28.57
CA LYS A 491 -12.81 4.22 29.42
C LYS A 491 -14.27 4.20 29.87
N ALA A 492 -14.82 5.35 30.25
CA ALA A 492 -16.24 5.45 30.57
C ALA A 492 -17.13 5.12 29.37
N ARG A 493 -16.81 5.66 28.18
CA ARG A 493 -17.55 5.37 26.93
C ARG A 493 -17.48 3.89 26.55
N SER A 494 -16.30 3.27 26.63
CA SER A 494 -16.11 1.84 26.39
C SER A 494 -16.98 0.98 27.31
N ARG A 495 -17.15 1.39 28.57
CA ARG A 495 -17.99 0.69 29.56
C ARG A 495 -19.49 0.88 29.34
N LEU A 496 -19.94 2.04 28.87
CA LEU A 496 -21.37 2.28 28.63
C LEU A 496 -21.93 1.36 27.54
N ASN A 497 -21.13 1.05 26.53
CA ASN A 497 -21.49 0.11 25.47
C ASN A 497 -21.72 -1.33 26.00
N ILE A 498 -21.24 -1.66 27.22
CA ILE A 498 -21.48 -2.94 27.92
C ILE A 498 -22.92 -3.05 28.42
N THR A 499 -23.46 -1.95 28.96
CA THR A 499 -24.78 -1.93 29.60
C THR A 499 -25.93 -1.94 28.61
N GLU A 500 -25.75 -1.37 27.41
CA GLU A 500 -26.79 -1.36 26.37
C GLU A 500 -26.87 -2.69 25.61
N THR A 501 -25.74 -3.36 25.38
CA THR A 501 -25.70 -4.69 24.74
C THR A 501 -26.24 -5.80 25.66
N GLY A 502 -26.11 -5.65 26.99
CA GLY A 502 -26.67 -6.59 27.97
C GLY A 502 -28.19 -6.55 28.15
N ARG A 503 -28.92 -5.62 27.53
CA ARG A 503 -30.39 -5.53 27.60
C ARG A 503 -31.13 -6.23 26.45
N VAL A 504 -30.42 -6.82 25.49
CA VAL A 504 -31.04 -7.48 24.31
C VAL A 504 -31.32 -8.97 24.53
N THR A 505 -30.97 -9.52 25.70
CA THR A 505 -31.33 -10.90 26.07
C THR A 505 -32.12 -10.91 27.37
N ASN A 506 -33.45 -10.80 27.26
CA ASN A 506 -34.41 -11.41 28.17
C ASN A 506 -35.72 -11.68 27.43
#